data_AF-A0A9D7BK78-F1
#
_entry.id   AF-A0A9D7BK78-F1
#
_cell.length_a   1.000
_cell.length_b   1.000
_cell.length_c   1.000
_cell.angle_alpha   90.00
_cell.angle_beta   90.00
_cell.angle_gamma   90.00
#
_symmetry.space_group_name_H-M   'P 1'
#
loop_
_entity.id
_entity.type
_entity.pdbx_description
1 polymer ?
#
loop_
_entity_poly.entity_id
_entity_poly.type
_entity_poly.pdbx_seq_one_letter_code
_entity_poly.pdbx_strand_id
1 'polypeptide(L)'
;MLNKIIKLFSKNKTTKLPEYFNMYPDEMRTIILDEIYSNPQKCSEDEIPQGVGEFGLEITNPIPTFGVPANEIYLNKLLLPNGLKPRWRRIGSTSTFSITKSIDMYEIFDNQGETVCTLYINPYHLKISNKIPKGFKTSK
;
A
#
# COMPACT_ATOMS: atom_id res chain seq x y z
N MET A 1 -22.06 -15.24 24.02
CA MET A 1 -22.35 -14.09 23.12
C MET A 1 -21.25 -13.82 22.08
N LEU A 2 -20.00 -14.26 22.31
CA LEU A 2 -18.85 -14.08 21.39
C LEU A 2 -19.05 -14.74 20.00
N ASN A 3 -19.62 -15.95 19.95
CA ASN A 3 -19.85 -16.70 18.71
C ASN A 3 -20.90 -16.07 17.76
N LYS A 4 -21.67 -15.08 18.25
CA LYS A 4 -22.68 -14.38 17.43
C LYS A 4 -22.07 -13.21 16.65
N ILE A 5 -21.02 -12.57 17.19
CA ILE A 5 -20.30 -11.47 16.55
C ILE A 5 -19.49 -11.98 15.35
N ILE A 6 -18.81 -13.13 15.50
CA ILE A 6 -18.08 -13.79 14.40
C ILE A 6 -19.02 -14.12 13.22
N LYS A 7 -20.28 -14.49 13.53
CA LYS A 7 -21.27 -14.85 12.52
C LYS A 7 -21.83 -13.66 11.73
N LEU A 8 -21.71 -12.43 12.23
CA LEU A 8 -22.14 -11.22 11.52
C LEU A 8 -21.13 -10.75 10.46
N PHE A 9 -19.84 -11.08 10.61
CA PHE A 9 -18.83 -10.83 9.58
C PHE A 9 -18.82 -11.89 8.46
N SER A 10 -19.58 -12.98 8.62
CA SER A 10 -19.55 -14.15 7.75
C SER A 10 -20.37 -14.02 6.44
N LYS A 11 -21.06 -12.89 6.16
CA LYS A 11 -22.08 -12.89 5.09
C LYS A 11 -21.97 -11.90 3.94
N ASN A 12 -20.92 -11.09 3.84
CA ASN A 12 -20.78 -10.17 2.69
C ASN A 12 -19.47 -10.40 1.96
N LYS A 13 -19.54 -11.14 0.84
CA LYS A 13 -18.49 -11.43 -0.16
C LYS A 13 -17.12 -11.78 0.45
N THR A 14 -16.81 -13.07 0.50
CA THR A 14 -15.43 -13.55 0.67
C THR A 14 -14.58 -13.05 -0.50
N THR A 15 -14.04 -11.85 -0.39
CA THR A 15 -12.97 -11.38 -1.26
C THR A 15 -11.83 -12.37 -1.07
N LYS A 16 -11.48 -13.11 -2.13
CA LYS A 16 -10.35 -14.06 -2.06
C LYS A 16 -9.10 -13.24 -1.69
N LEU A 17 -8.50 -13.56 -0.54
CA LEU A 17 -7.28 -12.89 -0.09
C LEU A 17 -6.17 -13.09 -1.13
N PRO A 18 -5.24 -12.13 -1.29
CA PRO A 18 -4.11 -12.29 -2.19
C PRO A 18 -3.32 -13.55 -1.87
N GLU A 19 -2.87 -14.29 -2.88
CA GLU A 19 -2.20 -15.58 -2.68
C GLU A 19 -0.94 -15.46 -1.80
N TYR A 20 -0.15 -14.40 -2.01
CA TYR A 20 1.03 -14.12 -1.20
C TYR A 20 0.69 -13.99 0.29
N PHE A 21 -0.54 -13.58 0.62
CA PHE A 21 -0.94 -13.36 2.00
C PHE A 21 -0.97 -14.67 2.80
N ASN A 22 -1.14 -15.83 2.12
CA ASN A 22 -1.12 -17.15 2.76
C ASN A 22 0.27 -17.56 3.28
N MET A 23 1.34 -16.84 2.91
CA MET A 23 2.68 -17.12 3.44
C MET A 23 2.88 -16.60 4.87
N TYR A 24 1.97 -15.75 5.37
CA TYR A 24 2.06 -15.16 6.71
C TYR A 24 1.31 -15.99 7.75
N PRO A 25 1.82 -16.07 8.99
CA PRO A 25 1.10 -16.70 10.10
C PRO A 25 -0.28 -16.09 10.34
N ASP A 26 -1.24 -16.90 10.78
CA ASP A 26 -2.64 -16.50 11.01
C ASP A 26 -2.77 -15.24 11.86
N GLU A 27 -2.00 -15.14 12.95
CA GLU A 27 -2.01 -13.98 13.85
C GLU A 27 -1.62 -12.69 13.11
N MET A 28 -0.56 -12.73 12.30
CA MET A 28 -0.14 -11.59 11.50
C MET A 28 -1.18 -11.24 10.43
N ARG A 29 -1.79 -12.25 9.80
CA ARG A 29 -2.87 -12.05 8.84
C ARG A 29 -4.06 -11.33 9.49
N THR A 30 -4.47 -11.77 10.68
CA THR A 30 -5.55 -11.14 11.45
C THR A 30 -5.21 -9.68 11.77
N ILE A 31 -4.01 -9.38 12.28
CA ILE A 31 -3.60 -8.00 12.60
C ILE A 31 -3.66 -7.11 11.35
N ILE A 32 -3.13 -7.57 10.22
CA ILE A 32 -3.14 -6.80 8.96
C ILE A 32 -4.58 -6.56 8.49
N LEU A 33 -5.44 -7.57 8.56
CA LEU A 33 -6.84 -7.43 8.18
C LEU A 33 -7.57 -6.45 9.11
N ASP A 34 -7.36 -6.52 10.41
CA ASP A 34 -7.99 -5.60 11.37
C ASP A 34 -7.57 -4.14 11.11
N GLU A 35 -6.29 -3.90 10.79
CA GLU A 35 -5.81 -2.57 10.42
C GLU A 35 -6.42 -2.06 9.11
N ILE A 36 -6.51 -2.91 8.08
CA ILE A 36 -7.18 -2.56 6.81
C ILE A 36 -8.67 -2.28 7.06
N TYR A 37 -9.38 -3.18 7.73
CA TYR A 37 -10.83 -3.08 7.91
C TYR A 37 -11.24 -1.96 8.85
N SER A 38 -10.38 -1.56 9.80
CA SER A 38 -10.60 -0.38 10.65
C SER A 38 -10.34 0.95 9.93
N ASN A 39 -9.70 0.96 8.74
CA ASN A 39 -9.57 2.17 7.95
C ASN A 39 -10.93 2.57 7.31
N PRO A 40 -11.51 3.74 7.63
CA PRO A 40 -12.74 4.22 7.01
C PRO A 40 -12.56 4.60 5.52
N GLN A 41 -11.33 4.86 5.09
CA GLN A 41 -10.99 5.21 3.70
C GLN A 41 -10.49 4.02 2.87
N LYS A 42 -10.52 2.78 3.41
CA LYS A 42 -10.14 1.59 2.65
C LYS A 42 -10.91 1.51 1.33
N CYS A 43 -10.20 1.25 0.24
CA CYS A 43 -10.78 1.19 -1.10
C CYS A 43 -10.13 0.06 -1.91
N SER A 44 -10.78 -0.32 -3.01
CA SER A 44 -10.28 -1.26 -4.01
C SER A 44 -9.81 -0.56 -5.30
N GLU A 45 -9.68 0.76 -5.25
CA GLU A 45 -9.27 1.60 -6.39
C GLU A 45 -7.74 1.73 -6.44
N ASP A 46 -7.21 2.15 -7.58
CA ASP A 46 -5.77 2.41 -7.72
C ASP A 46 -5.32 3.71 -7.04
N GLU A 47 -6.26 4.58 -6.71
CA GLU A 47 -6.06 5.82 -5.95
C GLU A 47 -7.04 5.90 -4.80
N ILE A 48 -6.60 6.49 -3.69
CA ILE A 48 -7.49 6.79 -2.57
C ILE A 48 -8.45 7.88 -3.06
N PRO A 49 -9.79 7.72 -2.98
CA PRO A 49 -10.73 8.71 -3.51
C PRO A 49 -10.57 10.12 -2.91
N GLN A 50 -10.07 10.21 -1.68
CA GLN A 50 -9.78 11.45 -0.97
C GLN A 50 -8.37 12.01 -1.24
N GLY A 51 -7.56 11.30 -2.02
CA GLY A 51 -6.20 11.69 -2.37
C GLY A 51 -6.18 12.95 -3.25
N VAL A 52 -5.26 13.86 -2.96
CA VAL A 52 -5.07 15.12 -3.71
C VAL A 52 -3.58 15.37 -3.94
N GLY A 53 -3.21 15.78 -5.15
CA GLY A 53 -1.82 16.03 -5.55
C GLY A 53 -1.23 14.90 -6.40
N GLU A 54 0.09 14.92 -6.60
CA GLU A 54 0.80 13.94 -7.41
C GLU A 54 0.81 12.54 -6.76
N PHE A 55 0.23 11.56 -7.45
CA PHE A 55 0.06 10.18 -6.96
C PHE A 55 1.38 9.54 -6.55
N GLY A 56 1.47 9.13 -5.29
CA GLY A 56 2.62 8.49 -4.66
C GLY A 56 3.78 9.43 -4.32
N LEU A 57 3.77 10.68 -4.79
CA LEU A 57 4.84 11.67 -4.61
C LEU A 57 4.49 12.74 -3.58
N GLU A 58 3.24 12.81 -3.15
CA GLU A 58 2.77 13.70 -2.10
C GLU A 58 2.10 12.90 -0.97
N ILE A 59 2.31 13.33 0.28
CA ILE A 59 1.69 12.73 1.47
C ILE A 59 0.15 12.75 1.42
N THR A 60 -0.42 13.66 0.63
CA THR A 60 -1.87 13.82 0.46
C THR A 60 -2.45 12.94 -0.65
N ASN A 61 -1.62 12.25 -1.44
CA ASN A 61 -2.07 11.26 -2.42
C ASN A 61 -1.16 10.01 -2.41
N PRO A 62 -1.06 9.28 -1.27
CA PRO A 62 -0.19 8.12 -1.17
C PRO A 62 -0.74 6.92 -1.95
N ILE A 63 0.15 6.00 -2.30
CA ILE A 63 -0.19 4.76 -3.01
C ILE A 63 -0.96 3.82 -2.06
N PRO A 64 -2.18 3.38 -2.40
CA PRO A 64 -2.89 2.38 -1.60
C PRO A 64 -2.34 0.96 -1.84
N THR A 65 -2.04 0.23 -0.77
CA THR A 65 -1.62 -1.18 -0.81
C THR A 65 -2.36 -2.06 0.19
N PHE A 66 -2.31 -3.40 -0.02
CA PHE A 66 -2.95 -4.39 0.84
C PHE A 66 -2.00 -4.83 1.97
N GLY A 67 -1.95 -4.06 3.05
CA GLY A 67 -1.07 -4.35 4.19
C GLY A 67 0.38 -3.96 3.94
N VAL A 68 1.14 -3.80 5.03
CA VAL A 68 2.56 -3.41 4.99
C VAL A 68 3.41 -4.33 4.09
N PRO A 69 3.20 -5.67 4.07
CA PRO A 69 3.96 -6.53 3.17
C PRO A 69 3.79 -6.22 1.68
N ALA A 70 2.64 -5.68 1.27
CA ALA A 70 2.37 -5.33 -0.12
C ALA A 70 3.16 -4.11 -0.60
N ASN A 71 3.75 -3.31 0.29
CA ASN A 71 4.60 -2.18 -0.09
C ASN A 71 5.76 -2.66 -0.95
N GLU A 72 6.43 -3.73 -0.52
CA GLU A 72 7.56 -4.34 -1.25
C GLU A 72 7.11 -4.89 -2.61
N ILE A 73 5.92 -5.50 -2.69
CA ILE A 73 5.36 -5.99 -3.97
C ILE A 73 5.14 -4.83 -4.93
N TYR A 74 4.57 -3.72 -4.44
CA TYR A 74 4.37 -2.52 -5.24
C TYR A 74 5.70 -1.92 -5.70
N LEU A 75 6.67 -1.73 -4.80
CA LEU A 75 7.98 -1.14 -5.13
C LEU A 75 8.75 -2.00 -6.13
N ASN A 76 8.70 -3.33 -5.98
CA ASN A 76 9.33 -4.28 -6.90
C ASN A 76 8.80 -4.21 -8.33
N LYS A 77 7.57 -3.72 -8.57
CA LYS A 77 7.03 -3.60 -9.94
C LYS A 77 7.58 -2.38 -10.70
N LEU A 78 8.10 -1.38 -9.98
CA LEU A 78 8.53 -0.14 -10.56
C LEU A 78 9.82 -0.29 -11.36
N LEU A 79 9.97 0.57 -12.36
CA LEU A 79 11.18 0.80 -13.14
C LEU A 79 11.39 2.32 -13.23
N LEU A 80 12.64 2.75 -13.20
CA LEU A 80 13.02 4.13 -13.51
C LEU A 80 12.77 4.44 -15.01
N PRO A 81 12.79 5.71 -15.44
CA PRO A 81 12.56 6.09 -16.84
C PRO A 81 13.51 5.40 -17.82
N ASN A 82 14.74 5.11 -17.39
CA ASN A 82 15.76 4.39 -18.15
C ASN A 82 15.51 2.87 -18.23
N GLY A 83 14.45 2.35 -17.61
CA GLY A 83 14.08 0.93 -17.61
C GLY A 83 14.80 0.08 -16.55
N LEU A 84 15.65 0.68 -15.71
CA LEU A 84 16.34 -0.03 -14.63
C LEU A 84 15.46 -0.12 -13.38
N LYS A 85 15.67 -1.17 -12.58
CA LYS A 85 15.04 -1.29 -11.27
C LYS A 85 15.58 -0.22 -10.33
N PRO A 86 14.72 0.54 -9.63
CA PRO A 86 15.18 1.36 -8.54
C PRO A 86 15.60 0.46 -7.36
N ARG A 87 16.34 1.04 -6.43
CA ARG A 87 16.50 0.50 -5.08
C ARG A 87 15.78 1.43 -4.09
N TRP A 88 15.45 0.93 -2.90
CA TRP A 88 14.71 1.71 -1.91
C TRP A 88 15.09 1.36 -0.48
N ARG A 89 14.76 2.27 0.44
CA ARG A 89 14.79 2.03 1.89
C ARG A 89 13.61 2.74 2.55
N ARG A 90 13.00 2.12 3.56
CA ARG A 90 12.01 2.80 4.39
C ARG A 90 12.71 3.82 5.28
N ILE A 91 12.30 5.08 5.21
CA ILE A 91 12.87 6.19 6.00
C ILE A 91 11.99 6.61 7.18
N GLY A 92 10.79 6.05 7.29
CA GLY A 92 9.89 6.29 8.43
C GLY A 92 8.43 6.21 8.03
N SER A 93 7.59 6.85 8.83
CA SER A 93 6.18 7.08 8.54
C SER A 93 5.75 8.48 8.91
N THR A 94 4.64 8.92 8.33
CA THR A 94 4.04 10.24 8.52
C THR A 94 2.51 10.14 8.53
N SER A 95 1.84 11.26 8.75
CA SER A 95 0.38 11.38 8.72
C SER A 95 -0.02 12.74 8.17
N THR A 96 -1.22 12.83 7.60
CA THR A 96 -1.84 14.10 7.19
C THR A 96 -3.30 14.11 7.63
N PHE A 97 -3.95 15.28 7.61
CA PHE A 97 -5.36 15.41 7.95
C PHE A 97 -6.29 14.75 6.91
N SER A 98 -5.91 14.70 5.64
CA SER A 98 -6.77 14.21 4.55
C SER A 98 -6.78 12.69 4.39
N ILE A 99 -5.73 12.00 4.83
CA ILE A 99 -5.55 10.55 4.70
C ILE A 99 -5.52 9.91 6.08
N THR A 100 -6.40 8.93 6.29
CA THR A 100 -6.53 8.18 7.54
C THR A 100 -5.47 7.09 7.62
N LYS A 101 -5.07 6.75 8.85
CA LYS A 101 -3.96 5.83 9.18
C LYS A 101 -2.59 6.35 8.73
N SER A 102 -1.54 5.66 9.18
CA SER A 102 -0.15 6.03 8.92
C SER A 102 0.22 5.88 7.44
N ILE A 103 1.15 6.71 6.97
CA ILE A 103 1.71 6.66 5.62
C ILE A 103 3.18 6.29 5.74
N ASP A 104 3.61 5.21 5.10
CA ASP A 104 5.01 4.82 5.03
C ASP A 104 5.76 5.66 3.99
N MET A 105 6.99 6.03 4.33
CA MET A 105 7.88 6.82 3.47
C MET A 105 9.05 5.95 3.02
N TYR A 106 9.26 5.89 1.71
CA TYR A 106 10.36 5.16 1.08
C TYR A 106 11.20 6.13 0.27
N GLU A 107 12.48 6.22 0.61
CA GLU A 107 13.44 6.89 -0.26
C GLU A 107 13.80 5.95 -1.41
N ILE A 108 13.69 6.47 -2.63
CA ILE A 108 14.01 5.75 -3.86
C ILE A 108 15.32 6.28 -4.40
N PHE A 109 16.23 5.38 -4.74
CA PHE A 109 17.53 5.70 -5.29
C PHE A 109 17.83 4.87 -6.52
N ASP A 110 18.64 5.45 -7.41
CA ASP A 110 19.05 4.78 -8.63
C ASP A 110 20.17 3.75 -8.39
N ASN A 111 20.69 3.17 -9.46
CA ASN A 111 21.76 2.18 -9.37
C ASN A 111 23.12 2.77 -8.98
N GLN A 112 23.27 4.09 -9.04
CA GLN A 112 24.49 4.81 -8.64
C GLN A 112 24.41 5.23 -7.16
N GLY A 113 23.21 5.28 -6.59
CA GLY A 113 22.99 5.68 -5.19
C GLY A 113 22.42 7.08 -5.04
N GLU A 114 22.11 7.74 -6.16
CA GLU A 114 21.51 9.07 -6.14
C GLU A 114 20.03 8.99 -5.80
N THR A 115 19.60 9.86 -4.88
CA THR A 115 18.19 9.95 -4.48
C THR A 115 17.35 10.47 -5.64
N VAL A 116 16.34 9.70 -6.03
CA VAL A 116 15.39 10.04 -7.08
C VAL A 116 14.20 10.80 -6.51
N CYS A 117 13.56 10.24 -5.49
CA CYS A 117 12.41 10.84 -4.81
C CYS A 117 12.09 10.12 -3.49
N THR A 118 11.09 10.61 -2.79
CA THR A 118 10.38 9.85 -1.74
C THR A 118 9.04 9.39 -2.28
N LEU A 119 8.73 8.10 -2.12
CA LEU A 119 7.39 7.55 -2.35
C LEU A 119 6.64 7.39 -1.03
N TYR A 120 5.35 7.74 -1.08
CA TYR A 120 4.43 7.65 0.04
C TYR A 120 3.42 6.52 -0.20
N ILE A 121 3.31 5.60 0.75
CA ILE A 121 2.45 4.41 0.64
C ILE A 121 1.53 4.33 1.86
N ASN A 122 0.22 4.17 1.65
CA ASN A 122 -0.74 3.88 2.72
C ASN A 122 -1.16 2.40 2.63
N PRO A 123 -0.69 1.54 3.55
CA PRO A 123 -0.88 0.10 3.45
C PRO A 123 -2.22 -0.42 3.97
N TYR A 124 -3.23 0.44 4.11
CA TYR A 124 -4.47 0.08 4.80
C TYR A 124 -5.67 0.00 3.85
N HIS A 125 -5.48 -0.59 2.66
CA HIS A 125 -6.48 -0.67 1.60
C HIS A 125 -6.74 -2.11 1.13
N LEU A 126 -7.76 -2.30 0.27
CA LEU A 126 -8.27 -3.62 -0.12
C LEU A 126 -7.60 -4.19 -1.38
N LYS A 127 -6.64 -3.47 -1.98
CA LYS A 127 -5.91 -3.88 -3.18
C LYS A 127 -4.52 -3.24 -3.20
N ILE A 128 -3.59 -3.88 -3.91
CA ILE A 128 -2.33 -3.28 -4.34
C ILE A 128 -2.59 -2.44 -5.60
N SER A 129 -2.40 -1.12 -5.52
CA SER A 129 -2.59 -0.24 -6.68
C SER A 129 -1.76 -0.71 -7.89
N ASN A 130 -2.35 -0.64 -9.08
CA ASN A 130 -1.69 -0.84 -10.37
C ASN A 130 -1.24 0.49 -11.01
N LYS A 131 -1.75 1.64 -10.55
CA LYS A 131 -1.30 2.96 -11.04
C LYS A 131 0.18 3.14 -10.72
N ILE A 132 0.89 3.82 -11.63
CA ILE A 132 2.33 4.07 -11.55
C ILE A 132 2.56 5.56 -11.28
N PRO A 133 3.43 5.95 -10.33
CA PRO A 133 3.73 7.35 -10.06
C PRO A 133 4.39 8.00 -11.28
N LYS A 134 4.19 9.30 -11.44
CA LYS A 134 4.83 10.08 -12.51
C LYS A 134 6.35 9.92 -12.42
N GLY A 135 7.00 9.73 -13.57
CA GLY A 135 8.44 9.49 -13.63
C GLY A 135 8.85 8.03 -13.40
N PHE A 136 7.91 7.10 -13.28
CA PHE A 136 8.19 5.67 -13.26
C PHE A 136 7.55 4.92 -14.44
N LYS A 137 8.05 3.72 -14.68
CA LYS A 137 7.49 2.71 -15.59
C LYS A 137 7.17 1.45 -14.76
N THR A 138 6.43 0.51 -15.35
CA THR A 138 6.26 -0.83 -14.78
C THR A 138 7.01 -1.85 -15.61
N SER A 139 7.50 -2.92 -14.99
CA SER A 139 7.88 -4.12 -15.75
C SER A 139 6.65 -4.65 -16.48
N LYS A 140 6.82 -5.02 -17.76
CA LYS A 140 5.81 -5.75 -18.53
C LYS A 140 5.63 -7.15 -17.97
#